data_AF-A0A1T1BAQ7-F1
#
_entry.id   AF-A0A1T1BAQ7-F1
#
_cell.length_a   1.000
_cell.length_b   1.000
_cell.length_c   1.000
_cell.angle_alpha   90.00
_cell.angle_beta   90.00
_cell.angle_gamma   90.00
#
_symmetry.space_group_name_H-M   'P 1'
#
loop_
_entity.id
_entity.type
_entity.pdbx_description
1 polymer ?
#
loop_
_entity_poly.entity_id
_entity_poly.type
_entity_poly.pdbx_seq_one_letter_code
_entity_poly.pdbx_strand_id
1 'polypeptide(L)'
;MPLALTLPLLAGCDPQGLDLYSPKDARDYVRSCARAASDIMCRAMQPTLAAVSGPVSVLLPNMGDDDRQDALAQFLAGRGTTLATFRSDAALQAAFARANIFPVSWLRTGTLRTLDGTPHEVTCTLSGSDPTPDCQIDTLRGRNSLYELKPQADGLYATFPATPGQLSFFPF
;
A
#
# COMPACT_ATOMS: atom_id res chain seq x y z
N MET A 1 7.73 -3.94 55.64
CA MET A 1 7.07 -4.30 54.36
C MET A 1 6.96 -3.03 53.54
N PRO A 2 7.78 -2.81 52.50
CA PRO A 2 7.67 -1.59 51.70
C PRO A 2 6.60 -1.78 50.60
N LEU A 3 5.69 -0.80 50.52
CA LEU A 3 4.74 -0.63 49.42
C LEU A 3 5.51 -0.30 48.14
N ALA A 4 5.25 -1.05 47.08
CA ALA A 4 5.75 -0.78 45.74
C ALA A 4 4.97 0.38 45.12
N LEU A 5 5.70 1.35 44.56
CA LEU A 5 5.17 2.40 43.69
C LEU A 5 4.60 1.79 42.41
N THR A 6 3.34 2.12 42.11
CA THR A 6 2.72 1.93 40.81
C THR A 6 3.06 3.12 39.91
N LEU A 7 3.95 2.92 38.92
CA LEU A 7 4.07 3.81 37.77
C LEU A 7 3.07 3.37 36.69
N PRO A 8 2.18 4.26 36.21
CA PRO A 8 1.41 4.00 35.01
C PRO A 8 2.34 4.19 33.81
N LEU A 9 2.78 3.09 33.20
CA LEU A 9 3.35 3.11 31.86
C LEU A 9 2.21 3.49 30.90
N LEU A 10 2.25 4.72 30.39
CA LEU A 10 1.46 5.14 29.24
C LEU A 10 1.93 4.33 28.02
N ALA A 11 1.29 3.18 27.82
CA ALA A 11 1.46 2.35 26.64
C ALA A 11 0.80 3.06 25.44
N GLY A 12 1.55 3.93 24.79
CA GLY A 12 1.33 4.27 23.39
C GLY A 12 1.97 3.20 22.50
N CYS A 13 1.56 1.94 22.67
CA CYS A 13 1.97 0.85 21.79
C CYS A 13 0.95 0.79 20.66
N ASP A 14 1.40 1.07 19.44
CA ASP A 14 0.72 0.64 18.22
C ASP A 14 0.44 -0.87 18.35
N PRO A 15 -0.82 -1.33 18.34
CA PRO A 15 -1.18 -2.70 18.73
C PRO A 15 -0.65 -3.80 17.79
N GLN A 16 0.12 -3.46 16.74
CA GLN A 16 0.64 -4.43 15.77
C GLN A 16 2.17 -4.56 15.75
N GLY A 17 2.94 -3.70 16.44
CA GLY A 17 4.41 -3.82 16.45
C GLY A 17 5.03 -3.89 15.05
N LEU A 18 4.48 -3.13 14.09
CA LEU A 18 5.01 -3.06 12.71
C LEU A 18 6.46 -2.57 12.68
N ASP A 19 6.92 -1.85 13.71
CA ASP A 19 8.33 -1.51 13.93
C ASP A 19 9.26 -2.74 14.09
N LEU A 20 8.72 -3.95 14.33
CA LEU A 20 9.49 -5.18 14.54
C LEU A 20 9.23 -6.26 13.47
N TYR A 21 8.35 -6.00 12.50
CA TYR A 21 7.98 -6.99 11.48
C TYR A 21 8.57 -6.66 10.12
N SER A 22 9.50 -7.50 9.66
CA SER A 22 10.02 -7.46 8.28
C SER A 22 9.21 -8.41 7.39
N PRO A 23 8.34 -7.91 6.50
CA PRO A 23 7.58 -8.75 5.58
C PRO A 23 8.50 -9.49 4.60
N LYS A 24 8.11 -10.71 4.21
CA LYS A 24 8.89 -11.50 3.24
C LYS A 24 8.68 -11.09 1.78
N ASP A 25 7.47 -10.64 1.47
CA ASP A 25 7.05 -10.19 0.16
C ASP A 25 5.83 -9.24 0.28
N ALA A 26 5.37 -8.70 -0.84
CA ALA A 26 4.23 -7.80 -0.88
C ALA A 26 2.92 -8.42 -0.33
N ARG A 27 2.69 -9.72 -0.56
CA ARG A 27 1.49 -10.41 -0.04
C ARG A 27 1.56 -10.59 1.46
N ASP A 28 2.75 -10.90 1.99
CA ASP A 28 3.00 -11.04 3.42
C ASP A 28 2.81 -9.70 4.13
N TYR A 29 3.30 -8.60 3.55
CA TYR A 29 3.01 -7.25 4.04
C TYR A 29 1.51 -6.97 4.07
N VAL A 30 0.81 -7.17 2.95
CA VAL A 30 -0.65 -6.89 2.86
C VAL A 30 -1.44 -7.74 3.85
N ARG A 31 -1.08 -9.03 4.00
CA ARG A 31 -1.70 -9.91 5.00
C ARG A 31 -1.45 -9.44 6.43
N SER A 32 -0.31 -8.83 6.69
CA SER A 32 0.05 -8.29 8.00
C SER A 32 -0.75 -7.02 8.31
N CYS A 33 -0.68 -5.98 7.45
CA CYS A 33 -1.42 -4.73 7.68
C CYS A 33 -2.95 -4.91 7.66
N ALA A 34 -3.49 -5.83 6.85
CA ALA A 34 -4.93 -6.08 6.81
C ALA A 34 -5.52 -6.62 8.14
N ARG A 35 -4.68 -7.09 9.08
CA ARG A 35 -5.10 -7.49 10.43
C ARG A 35 -5.45 -6.30 11.31
N ALA A 36 -4.85 -5.14 11.06
CA ALA A 36 -5.15 -3.93 11.80
C ALA A 36 -6.59 -3.48 11.49
N ALA A 37 -7.38 -3.13 12.51
CA ALA A 37 -8.76 -2.67 12.33
C ALA A 37 -8.84 -1.35 11.53
N SER A 38 -7.76 -0.57 11.46
CA SER A 38 -7.64 0.70 10.75
C SER A 38 -7.29 0.55 9.26
N ASP A 39 -6.48 -0.43 8.85
CA ASP A 39 -5.95 -0.48 7.48
C ASP A 39 -6.97 -1.02 6.45
N ILE A 40 -7.81 -0.10 5.96
CA ILE A 40 -8.88 -0.37 5.01
C ILE A 40 -8.37 -0.74 3.61
N MET A 41 -7.22 -0.18 3.19
CA MET A 41 -6.67 -0.42 1.86
C MET A 41 -6.03 -1.81 1.77
N CYS A 42 -5.25 -2.22 2.77
CA CYS A 42 -4.70 -3.58 2.82
C CYS A 42 -5.81 -4.64 2.84
N ARG A 43 -6.88 -4.42 3.63
CA ARG A 43 -8.05 -5.31 3.64
C ARG A 43 -8.71 -5.43 2.27
N ALA A 44 -8.87 -4.31 1.55
CA ALA A 44 -9.46 -4.32 0.21
C ALA A 44 -8.60 -5.08 -0.81
N MET A 45 -7.27 -5.03 -0.67
CA MET A 45 -6.33 -5.72 -1.55
C MET A 45 -6.22 -7.22 -1.28
N GLN A 46 -6.33 -7.65 -0.02
CA GLN A 46 -6.03 -9.02 0.40
C GLN A 46 -6.80 -10.11 -0.40
N PRO A 47 -8.14 -10.02 -0.63
CA PRO A 47 -8.86 -11.03 -1.40
C PRO A 47 -8.35 -11.15 -2.85
N THR A 48 -8.07 -10.01 -3.50
CA THR A 48 -7.56 -9.98 -4.87
C THR A 48 -6.16 -10.61 -4.94
N LEU A 49 -5.28 -10.29 -4.00
CA LEU A 49 -3.92 -10.85 -3.94
C LEU A 49 -3.91 -12.36 -3.67
N ALA A 50 -4.88 -12.87 -2.91
CA ALA A 50 -5.03 -14.30 -2.67
C ALA A 50 -5.49 -15.07 -3.92
N ALA A 51 -6.24 -14.41 -4.83
CA ALA A 51 -6.76 -15.02 -6.06
C ALA A 51 -5.78 -14.92 -7.25
N VAL A 52 -4.88 -13.95 -7.25
CA VAL A 52 -3.92 -13.72 -8.36
C VAL A 52 -2.73 -14.65 -8.23
N SER A 53 -2.55 -15.47 -9.26
CA SER A 53 -1.36 -16.32 -9.44
C SER A 53 -0.20 -15.53 -10.06
N GLY A 54 1.03 -15.93 -9.73
CA GLY A 54 2.24 -15.31 -10.27
C GLY A 54 2.71 -14.08 -9.47
N PRO A 55 3.73 -13.37 -9.95
CA PRO A 55 4.31 -12.26 -9.21
C PRO A 55 3.40 -11.02 -9.23
N VAL A 56 3.51 -10.20 -8.18
CA VAL A 56 2.75 -8.94 -8.04
C VAL A 56 3.63 -7.80 -7.54
N SER A 57 3.23 -6.58 -7.88
CA SER A 57 3.74 -5.35 -7.27
C SER A 57 2.55 -4.55 -6.77
N VAL A 58 2.51 -4.29 -5.47
CA VAL A 58 1.42 -3.59 -4.80
C VAL A 58 1.80 -2.12 -4.63
N LEU A 59 0.91 -1.22 -5.01
CA LEU A 59 1.01 0.19 -4.65
C LEU A 59 0.26 0.45 -3.35
N LEU A 60 0.93 1.00 -2.34
CA LEU A 60 0.30 1.45 -1.11
C LEU A 60 0.78 2.86 -0.73
N PRO A 61 -0.14 3.81 -0.46
CA PRO A 61 0.23 5.15 -0.05
C PRO A 61 1.13 5.17 1.19
N ASN A 62 2.24 5.90 1.12
CA ASN A 62 3.17 6.04 2.24
C ASN A 62 2.74 7.14 3.22
N MET A 63 1.67 6.86 3.95
CA MET A 63 1.07 7.73 4.97
C MET A 63 0.47 6.86 6.09
N GLY A 64 0.12 7.48 7.23
CA GLY A 64 -0.50 6.76 8.34
C GLY A 64 -1.88 6.22 7.98
N ASP A 65 -2.37 5.22 8.73
CA ASP A 65 -3.64 4.56 8.44
C ASP A 65 -4.83 5.51 8.41
N ASP A 66 -4.88 6.48 9.33
CA ASP A 66 -5.93 7.50 9.38
C ASP A 66 -5.89 8.40 8.13
N ASP A 67 -4.71 8.85 7.71
CA ASP A 67 -4.53 9.64 6.48
C ASP A 67 -4.93 8.85 5.23
N ARG A 68 -4.60 7.54 5.18
CA ARG A 68 -5.04 6.64 4.09
C ARG A 68 -6.56 6.59 4.04
N GLN A 69 -7.19 6.41 5.19
CA GLN A 69 -8.64 6.33 5.30
C GLN A 69 -9.31 7.64 4.86
N ASP A 70 -8.78 8.79 5.27
CA ASP A 70 -9.30 10.11 4.91
C ASP A 70 -9.15 10.41 3.42
N ALA A 71 -7.99 10.09 2.84
CA ALA A 71 -7.75 10.23 1.40
C ALA A 71 -8.72 9.36 0.58
N LEU A 72 -8.96 8.12 1.03
CA LEU A 72 -9.95 7.23 0.41
C LEU A 72 -11.38 7.77 0.58
N ALA A 73 -11.72 8.29 1.76
CA ALA A 73 -13.03 8.89 2.02
C ALA A 73 -13.31 10.07 1.08
N GLN A 74 -12.33 10.94 0.92
CA GLN A 74 -12.43 12.10 0.03
C GLN A 74 -12.62 11.68 -1.43
N PHE A 75 -11.85 10.70 -1.90
CA PHE A 75 -12.01 10.14 -3.24
C PHE A 75 -13.42 9.56 -3.46
N LEU A 76 -13.89 8.74 -2.51
CA LEU A 76 -15.21 8.11 -2.54
C LEU A 76 -16.34 9.14 -2.53
N ALA A 77 -16.24 10.18 -1.69
CA ALA A 77 -17.22 11.25 -1.61
C ALA A 77 -17.35 12.01 -2.95
N GLY A 78 -16.22 12.26 -3.63
CA GLY A 78 -16.21 12.85 -4.98
C GLY A 78 -16.91 11.99 -6.04
N ARG A 79 -17.13 10.70 -5.76
CA ARG A 79 -17.89 9.76 -6.62
C ARG A 79 -19.30 9.46 -6.09
N GLY A 80 -19.77 10.18 -5.08
CA GLY A 80 -21.09 9.99 -4.49
C GLY A 80 -21.24 8.69 -3.70
N THR A 81 -20.13 8.13 -3.18
CA THR A 81 -20.13 6.94 -2.32
C THR A 81 -19.42 7.23 -0.99
N THR A 82 -19.36 6.24 -0.10
CA THR A 82 -18.85 6.40 1.28
C THR A 82 -17.87 5.30 1.66
N LEU A 83 -17.06 5.55 2.69
CA LEU A 83 -16.23 4.50 3.30
C LEU A 83 -17.07 3.32 3.82
N ALA A 84 -18.27 3.56 4.34
CA ALA A 84 -19.14 2.50 4.82
C ALA A 84 -19.54 1.56 3.67
N THR A 85 -19.92 2.13 2.52
CA THR A 85 -20.19 1.38 1.29
C THR A 85 -18.95 0.63 0.83
N PHE A 86 -17.78 1.28 0.79
CA PHE A 86 -16.53 0.62 0.42
C PHE A 86 -16.18 -0.56 1.31
N ARG A 87 -16.44 -0.48 2.62
CA ARG A 87 -16.17 -1.58 3.56
C ARG A 87 -17.05 -2.81 3.33
N SER A 88 -18.28 -2.63 2.85
CA SER A 88 -19.23 -3.73 2.64
C SER A 88 -19.31 -4.22 1.19
N ASP A 89 -18.83 -3.45 0.22
CA ASP A 89 -18.87 -3.78 -1.19
C ASP A 89 -17.57 -4.45 -1.67
N ALA A 90 -17.62 -5.77 -1.80
CA ALA A 90 -16.48 -6.57 -2.28
C ALA A 90 -16.08 -6.24 -3.73
N ALA A 91 -17.01 -5.81 -4.59
CA ALA A 91 -16.70 -5.44 -5.96
C ALA A 91 -15.94 -4.10 -5.99
N LEU A 92 -16.33 -3.14 -5.15
CA LEU A 92 -15.64 -1.86 -5.03
C LEU A 92 -14.24 -2.01 -4.43
N GLN A 93 -14.07 -2.91 -3.44
CA GLN A 93 -12.75 -3.27 -2.91
C GLN A 93 -11.87 -3.95 -3.97
N ALA A 94 -12.45 -4.87 -4.75
CA ALA A 94 -11.74 -5.52 -5.85
C ALA A 94 -11.34 -4.52 -6.93
N ALA A 95 -12.18 -3.53 -7.25
CA ALA A 95 -11.83 -2.46 -8.19
C ALA A 95 -10.62 -1.67 -7.69
N PHE A 96 -10.61 -1.23 -6.42
CA PHE A 96 -9.46 -0.56 -5.81
C PHE A 96 -8.19 -1.42 -5.90
N ALA A 97 -8.29 -2.68 -5.50
CA ALA A 97 -7.16 -3.59 -5.52
C ALA A 97 -6.61 -3.76 -6.94
N ARG A 98 -7.49 -3.98 -7.92
CA ARG A 98 -7.09 -4.23 -9.30
C ARG A 98 -6.45 -3.03 -9.98
N ALA A 99 -6.91 -1.81 -9.65
CA ALA A 99 -6.31 -0.57 -10.12
C ALA A 99 -4.94 -0.27 -9.48
N ASN A 100 -4.60 -0.90 -8.35
CA ASN A 100 -3.39 -0.57 -7.57
C ASN A 100 -2.40 -1.74 -7.45
N ILE A 101 -2.57 -2.79 -8.23
CA ILE A 101 -1.67 -3.95 -8.27
C ILE A 101 -1.24 -4.20 -9.71
N PHE A 102 0.07 -4.32 -9.93
CA PHE A 102 0.65 -4.77 -11.19
C PHE A 102 0.98 -6.27 -11.12
N PRO A 103 0.72 -7.08 -12.16
CA PRO A 103 1.08 -8.49 -12.23
C PRO A 103 2.55 -8.70 -12.64
N VAL A 104 3.48 -8.03 -11.97
CA VAL A 104 4.94 -8.15 -12.16
C VAL A 104 5.63 -8.12 -10.81
N SER A 105 6.79 -8.76 -10.67
CA SER A 105 7.51 -8.81 -9.39
C SER A 105 8.12 -7.48 -8.98
N TRP A 106 8.45 -6.62 -9.95
CA TRP A 106 8.90 -5.25 -9.72
C TRP A 106 8.58 -4.38 -10.92
N LEU A 107 8.34 -3.10 -10.65
CA LEU A 107 8.22 -2.09 -11.68
C LEU A 107 9.57 -1.86 -12.37
N ARG A 108 9.49 -1.56 -13.66
CA ARG A 108 10.59 -1.20 -14.54
C ARG A 108 10.13 -0.11 -15.50
N THR A 109 11.07 0.66 -16.04
CA THR A 109 10.75 1.68 -17.03
C THR A 109 10.04 1.09 -18.24
N GLY A 110 8.96 1.75 -18.68
CA GLY A 110 8.10 1.38 -19.79
C GLY A 110 6.62 1.40 -19.42
N THR A 111 5.76 1.02 -20.37
CA THR A 111 4.32 0.88 -20.13
C THR A 111 4.04 -0.44 -19.41
N LEU A 112 3.48 -0.36 -18.20
CA LEU A 112 3.02 -1.52 -17.43
C LEU A 112 1.50 -1.46 -17.28
N ARG A 113 0.87 -2.60 -16.99
CA ARG A 113 -0.59 -2.67 -16.77
C ARG A 113 -0.89 -3.14 -15.37
N THR A 114 -1.85 -2.51 -14.73
CA THR A 114 -2.47 -2.99 -13.50
C THR A 114 -3.41 -4.16 -13.80
N LEU A 115 -3.90 -4.85 -12.76
CA LEU A 115 -4.77 -6.02 -12.92
C LEU A 115 -6.12 -5.68 -13.58
N ASP A 116 -6.60 -4.45 -13.49
CA ASP A 116 -7.78 -3.98 -14.23
C ASP A 116 -7.51 -3.81 -15.75
N GLY A 117 -6.26 -3.94 -16.18
CA GLY A 117 -5.82 -3.80 -17.57
C GLY A 117 -5.41 -2.38 -17.96
N THR A 118 -5.55 -1.40 -17.07
CA THR A 118 -5.22 0.01 -17.31
C THR A 118 -3.71 0.16 -17.55
N PRO A 119 -3.28 0.79 -18.67
CA PRO A 119 -1.87 1.05 -18.92
C PRO A 119 -1.39 2.27 -18.12
N HIS A 120 -0.17 2.18 -17.60
CA HIS A 120 0.51 3.22 -16.85
C HIS A 120 1.93 3.40 -17.37
N GLU A 121 2.37 4.64 -17.57
CA GLU A 121 3.75 4.94 -17.92
C GLU A 121 4.61 4.94 -16.67
N VAL A 122 5.65 4.11 -16.68
CA VAL A 122 6.58 3.96 -15.56
C VAL A 122 7.96 4.42 -15.98
N THR A 123 8.58 5.27 -15.17
CA THR A 123 9.97 5.69 -15.31
C THR A 123 10.69 5.47 -13.99
N CYS A 124 11.57 4.47 -13.92
CA CYS A 124 12.38 4.20 -12.74
C CYS A 124 13.81 4.70 -12.93
N THR A 125 14.27 5.54 -12.02
CA THR A 125 15.61 6.13 -12.02
C THR A 125 16.34 5.82 -10.73
N LEU A 126 17.60 5.42 -10.83
CA LEU A 126 18.51 5.37 -9.69
C LEU A 126 18.97 6.80 -9.37
N SER A 127 18.87 7.22 -8.12
CA SER A 127 19.26 8.56 -7.69
C SER A 127 20.33 8.50 -6.61
N GLY A 128 21.46 9.18 -6.85
CA GLY A 128 22.52 9.34 -5.86
C GLY A 128 23.17 8.01 -5.45
N SER A 129 23.37 7.83 -4.15
CA SER A 129 24.00 6.65 -3.55
C SER A 129 23.02 5.56 -3.11
N ASP A 130 21.71 5.81 -3.16
CA ASP A 130 20.68 4.84 -2.79
C ASP A 130 20.47 3.86 -3.96
N PRO A 131 20.72 2.55 -3.78
CA PRO A 131 20.55 1.58 -4.85
C PRO A 131 19.07 1.30 -5.18
N THR A 132 18.12 1.81 -4.40
CA THR A 132 16.69 1.66 -4.65
C THR A 132 16.21 2.65 -5.70
N PRO A 133 15.68 2.21 -6.86
CA PRO A 133 15.12 3.11 -7.85
C PRO A 133 13.89 3.84 -7.32
N ASP A 134 13.82 5.13 -7.57
CA ASP A 134 12.59 5.90 -7.49
C ASP A 134 11.85 5.77 -8.82
N CYS A 135 10.60 5.30 -8.76
CA CYS A 135 9.76 5.13 -9.93
C CYS A 135 8.67 6.21 -9.98
N GLN A 136 8.63 7.00 -11.04
CA GLN A 136 7.43 7.74 -11.42
C GLN A 136 6.46 6.79 -12.13
N ILE A 137 5.18 6.80 -11.77
CA ILE A 137 4.12 5.92 -12.25
C ILE A 137 2.92 6.81 -12.55
N ASP A 138 2.82 7.33 -13.77
CA ASP A 138 1.94 8.45 -14.14
C ASP A 138 2.04 9.63 -13.15
N THR A 139 0.97 9.87 -12.37
CA THR A 139 0.84 10.92 -11.36
C THR A 139 1.35 10.51 -9.99
N LEU A 140 1.86 9.28 -9.83
CA LEU A 140 2.43 8.78 -8.59
C LEU A 140 3.95 8.75 -8.67
N ARG A 141 4.60 8.81 -7.51
CA ARG A 141 5.96 8.35 -7.31
C ARG A 141 5.93 7.18 -6.35
N GLY A 142 6.78 6.20 -6.55
CA GLY A 142 6.83 4.99 -5.74
C GLY A 142 8.27 4.54 -5.51
N ARG A 143 8.56 4.11 -4.29
CA ARG A 143 9.83 3.45 -3.94
C ARG A 143 9.52 2.05 -3.42
N ASN A 144 10.27 1.04 -3.90
CA ASN A 144 10.04 -0.33 -3.47
C ASN A 144 10.63 -0.57 -2.07
N SER A 145 9.78 -0.70 -1.06
CA SER A 145 10.16 -0.96 0.33
C SER A 145 10.82 -2.33 0.53
N LEU A 146 10.73 -3.23 -0.45
CA LEU A 146 11.30 -4.58 -0.42
C LEU A 146 12.43 -4.76 -1.43
N TYR A 147 13.03 -3.67 -1.91
CA TYR A 147 14.07 -3.71 -2.95
C TYR A 147 15.27 -4.59 -2.58
N GLU A 148 15.72 -4.52 -1.33
CA GLU A 148 16.86 -5.30 -0.81
C GLU A 148 16.61 -6.81 -0.74
N LEU A 149 15.34 -7.24 -0.84
CA LEU A 149 14.94 -8.65 -0.85
C LEU A 149 14.84 -9.23 -2.27
N LYS A 150 15.35 -8.53 -3.28
CA LYS A 150 15.38 -9.04 -4.66
C LYS A 150 16.41 -10.15 -4.84
N PRO A 151 16.13 -11.15 -5.70
CA PRO A 151 14.91 -11.34 -6.49
C PRO A 151 13.81 -12.14 -5.76
N GLN A 152 13.95 -12.41 -4.46
CA GLN A 152 13.09 -13.33 -3.72
C GLN A 152 11.71 -12.75 -3.36
N ALA A 153 11.60 -11.43 -3.30
CA ALA A 153 10.37 -10.73 -2.94
C ALA A 153 9.68 -10.07 -4.15
N ASP A 154 8.35 -10.19 -4.16
CA ASP A 154 7.44 -9.36 -4.93
C ASP A 154 7.43 -7.91 -4.42
N GLY A 155 7.07 -6.96 -5.29
CA GLY A 155 7.25 -5.53 -5.06
C GLY A 155 6.20 -4.91 -4.14
N LEU A 156 6.64 -4.08 -3.20
CA LEU A 156 5.77 -3.22 -2.39
C LEU A 156 6.21 -1.78 -2.57
N TYR A 157 5.45 -1.01 -3.32
CA TYR A 157 5.78 0.37 -3.64
C TYR A 157 5.05 1.31 -2.69
N ALA A 158 5.82 1.94 -1.82
CA ALA A 158 5.39 3.06 -1.00
C ALA A 158 5.15 4.27 -1.92
N THR A 159 3.89 4.66 -2.12
CA THR A 159 3.50 5.68 -3.11
C THR A 159 3.22 7.05 -2.50
N PHE A 160 3.51 8.07 -3.30
CA PHE A 160 3.31 9.49 -3.02
C PHE A 160 2.72 10.16 -4.25
N PRO A 161 2.00 11.28 -4.12
CA PRO A 161 1.60 12.05 -5.28
C PRO A 161 2.84 12.70 -5.91
N ALA A 162 2.91 12.73 -7.24
CA ALA A 162 3.96 13.44 -7.95
C ALA A 162 3.80 14.96 -7.81
N THR A 163 2.56 15.44 -7.72
CA THR A 163 2.20 16.85 -7.49
C THR A 163 1.30 16.99 -6.27
N PRO A 164 1.50 18.00 -5.39
CA PRO A 164 0.61 18.25 -4.27
C PRO A 164 -0.87 18.33 -4.69
N GLY A 165 -1.76 17.71 -3.90
CA GLY A 165 -3.20 17.67 -4.17
C GLY A 165 -3.65 16.54 -5.11
N GLN A 166 -2.73 15.75 -5.67
CA GLN A 166 -3.08 14.51 -6.38
C GLN A 166 -3.29 13.35 -5.39
N LEU A 167 -3.99 12.30 -5.86
CA LEU A 167 -4.15 11.06 -5.11
C LEU A 167 -2.80 10.34 -4.96
N SER A 168 -2.66 9.57 -3.89
CA SER A 168 -1.49 8.71 -3.63
C SER A 168 -1.72 7.25 -4.06
N PHE A 169 -2.85 6.98 -4.71
CA PHE A 169 -3.28 5.70 -5.28
C PHE A 169 -4.02 5.98 -6.59
N PHE A 170 -4.12 4.97 -7.44
CA PHE A 170 -4.87 5.09 -8.69
C PHE A 170 -6.38 5.06 -8.47
N PRO A 171 -7.13 5.90 -9.22
CA PRO A 171 -8.58 5.90 -9.16
C PRO A 171 -9.15 4.56 -9.67
N PHE A 172 -10.29 4.16 -9.12
CA PHE A 172 -11.01 2.91 -9.41
C PHE A 172 -12.50 3.18 -9.39
#